data_AF-A0AAJ5Z8R0-F1
#
_entry.id   AF-A0AAJ5Z8R0-F1
#
_cell.length_a   1.000
_cell.length_b   1.000
_cell.length_c   1.000
_cell.angle_alpha   90.00
_cell.angle_beta   90.00
_cell.angle_gamma   90.00
#
_symmetry.space_group_name_H-M   'P 1'
#
loop_
_entity.id
_entity.type
_entity.pdbx_description
1 polymer ?
#
loop_
_entity_poly.entity_id
_entity_poly.type
_entity_poly.pdbx_seq_one_letter_code
_entity_poly.pdbx_strand_id
1 'polypeptide(L)'
;MAGLWQRTGNVTVTNGSKTITGFGTKWKTGTLPIQKGHTFYGPDNAAYEVDTVVSDESILLVDTYRGGTLANQAYRIDITRTSTISQFAADLASLVAKYRSWFDGMMTWLTGSGDVAILNPDTGANVTIPSWKKVASEGEGQAARAKTEADKAAASAAQAGDIVAVSALPLPDVWAPLSDSLRLITGYGREVKVGEDVVARMVNFSRSTTASYKGKDGQQKSAAVNEPRFEREGLLNELQSTNLIQTPGTLTTQTIQVSAGTHTLSFFGVGSVTLSGAATGTLAGVGASDRVAMTFTATAGALTLTVAGVCSNGQIEALPFATSYMQPSGAAVTRAPDTTYLPAAGNRFAFQGFTVAFEWDLLGVSDRIEDNRLIDLDNDASSNRHYVGVSQARRLVAMFGTNKIVSQSAVMSGLCVLVVNGPSFSLYNNGSKIGTATVTGRAETTNARLYLLCNNTGLFQSAGHLRNLRIWHRALSEAQIKAIA
;
A
#
# COMPACT_ATOMS: atom_id res chain seq x y z
N MET A 1 -61.58 2.81 75.91
CA MET A 1 -60.77 1.94 75.02
C MET A 1 -61.47 0.61 74.88
N ALA A 2 -62.17 0.40 73.76
CA ALA A 2 -62.73 -0.91 73.43
C ALA A 2 -61.63 -1.75 72.75
N GLY A 3 -61.41 -2.98 73.25
CA GLY A 3 -60.29 -3.84 72.83
C GLY A 3 -60.38 -4.34 71.38
N LEU A 4 -59.35 -5.12 70.99
CA LEU A 4 -58.98 -5.68 69.67
C LEU A 4 -60.08 -6.38 68.83
N TRP A 5 -61.36 -6.37 69.21
CA TRP A 5 -62.43 -7.02 68.47
C TRP A 5 -63.31 -5.99 67.74
N GLN A 6 -63.66 -6.27 66.50
CA GLN A 6 -64.49 -5.40 65.67
C GLN A 6 -65.96 -5.51 66.08
N ARG A 7 -66.59 -4.36 66.33
CA ARG A 7 -68.00 -4.23 66.79
C ARG A 7 -68.75 -3.07 66.13
N THR A 8 -68.15 -2.42 65.14
CA THR A 8 -68.73 -1.24 64.49
C THR A 8 -69.93 -1.65 63.64
N GLY A 9 -71.08 -0.99 63.83
CA GLY A 9 -72.33 -1.29 63.13
C GLY A 9 -73.12 -2.44 63.76
N ASN A 10 -74.24 -2.80 63.13
CA ASN A 10 -75.11 -3.90 63.54
C ASN A 10 -75.24 -4.95 62.43
N VAL A 11 -75.78 -6.12 62.75
CA VAL A 11 -75.98 -7.21 61.78
C VAL A 11 -77.43 -7.68 61.72
N THR A 12 -77.80 -8.19 60.56
CA THR A 12 -78.97 -9.04 60.34
C THR A 12 -78.47 -10.45 60.10
N VAL A 13 -78.96 -11.39 60.91
CA VAL A 13 -78.65 -12.82 60.87
C VAL A 13 -79.91 -13.59 60.51
N THR A 14 -79.79 -14.59 59.64
CA THR A 14 -80.91 -15.43 59.20
C THR A 14 -80.58 -16.88 59.51
N ASN A 15 -81.48 -17.56 60.24
CA ASN A 15 -81.31 -18.98 60.55
C ASN A 15 -81.15 -19.80 59.26
N GLY A 16 -80.14 -20.67 59.21
CA GLY A 16 -79.86 -21.51 58.05
C GLY A 16 -79.11 -20.81 56.91
N SER A 17 -78.79 -19.50 57.03
CA SER A 17 -78.01 -18.76 56.03
C SER A 17 -76.53 -18.70 56.38
N LYS A 18 -75.65 -18.76 55.37
CA LYS A 18 -74.22 -18.44 55.53
C LYS A 18 -73.95 -16.94 55.47
N THR A 19 -74.88 -16.17 54.90
CA THR A 19 -74.70 -14.73 54.69
C THR A 19 -75.11 -13.96 55.93
N ILE A 20 -74.18 -13.14 56.43
CA ILE A 20 -74.46 -12.14 57.45
C ILE A 20 -74.43 -10.77 56.79
N THR A 21 -75.49 -10.00 56.99
CA THR A 21 -75.64 -8.66 56.41
C THR A 21 -75.38 -7.63 57.48
N GLY A 22 -74.36 -6.81 57.30
CA GLY A 22 -74.00 -5.70 58.18
C GLY A 22 -74.74 -4.42 57.80
N PHE A 23 -74.89 -3.52 58.76
CA PHE A 23 -75.39 -2.16 58.56
C PHE A 23 -74.47 -1.18 59.29
N GLY A 24 -73.87 -0.26 58.53
CA GLY A 24 -72.86 0.67 59.08
C GLY A 24 -71.56 -0.03 59.50
N THR A 25 -71.35 -1.27 59.06
CA THR A 25 -70.13 -2.04 59.28
C THR A 25 -69.03 -1.60 58.31
N LYS A 26 -67.77 -1.81 58.69
CA LYS A 26 -66.59 -1.50 57.86
C LYS A 26 -65.68 -2.71 57.74
N TRP A 27 -66.26 -3.81 57.27
CA TRP A 27 -65.60 -5.10 57.27
C TRP A 27 -64.45 -5.22 56.27
N LYS A 28 -64.49 -4.49 55.15
CA LYS A 28 -63.47 -4.57 54.09
C LYS A 28 -62.52 -3.39 54.10
N THR A 29 -63.00 -2.20 54.46
CA THR A 29 -62.22 -0.94 54.37
C THR A 29 -61.94 -0.29 55.73
N GLY A 30 -62.28 -0.93 56.86
CA GLY A 30 -61.92 -0.43 58.18
C GLY A 30 -60.41 -0.44 58.42
N THR A 31 -59.92 0.35 59.39
CA THR A 31 -58.49 0.45 59.75
C THR A 31 -57.85 -0.90 60.06
N LEU A 32 -58.63 -1.84 60.59
CA LEU A 32 -58.28 -3.26 60.71
C LEU A 32 -59.38 -4.08 60.02
N PRO A 33 -59.23 -4.37 58.72
CA PRO A 33 -60.26 -5.11 57.99
C PRO A 33 -60.34 -6.54 58.49
N ILE A 34 -61.53 -7.12 58.45
CA ILE A 34 -61.69 -8.54 58.77
C ILE A 34 -61.20 -9.38 57.58
N GLN A 35 -60.75 -10.60 57.84
CA GLN A 35 -60.26 -11.53 56.83
C GLN A 35 -60.94 -12.90 56.98
N LYS A 36 -60.76 -13.74 55.96
CA LYS A 36 -61.14 -15.17 56.03
C LYS A 36 -60.50 -15.83 57.26
N GLY A 37 -61.24 -16.69 57.93
CA GLY A 37 -60.82 -17.41 59.13
C GLY A 37 -61.01 -16.63 60.44
N HIS A 38 -61.49 -15.38 60.39
CA HIS A 38 -61.85 -14.65 61.61
C HIS A 38 -63.11 -15.23 62.25
N THR A 39 -63.17 -15.19 63.59
CA THR A 39 -64.31 -15.73 64.33
C THR A 39 -65.37 -14.66 64.51
N PHE A 40 -66.53 -14.86 63.89
CA PHE A 40 -67.74 -14.08 64.07
C PHE A 40 -68.58 -14.62 65.24
N TYR A 41 -69.02 -13.72 66.12
CA TYR A 41 -70.00 -14.01 67.16
C TYR A 41 -71.27 -13.19 66.91
N GLY A 42 -72.37 -13.89 66.67
CA GLY A 42 -73.70 -13.31 66.48
C GLY A 42 -74.45 -13.08 67.80
N PRO A 43 -75.72 -12.63 67.73
CA PRO A 43 -76.57 -12.42 68.92
C PRO A 43 -76.87 -13.71 69.70
N ASP A 44 -76.74 -14.87 69.07
CA ASP A 44 -76.80 -16.19 69.72
C ASP A 44 -75.55 -16.52 70.56
N ASN A 45 -74.53 -15.66 70.51
CA ASN A 45 -73.26 -15.78 71.22
C ASN A 45 -72.42 -17.01 70.83
N ALA A 46 -72.80 -17.73 69.76
CA ALA A 46 -72.04 -18.86 69.24
C ALA A 46 -70.94 -18.37 68.29
N ALA A 47 -69.87 -19.17 68.18
CA ALA A 47 -68.74 -18.89 67.30
C ALA A 47 -69.00 -19.45 65.89
N TYR A 48 -68.73 -18.63 64.87
CA TYR A 48 -68.77 -18.99 63.46
C TYR A 48 -67.50 -18.51 62.77
N GLU A 49 -66.94 -19.34 61.89
CA GLU A 49 -65.79 -18.94 61.08
C GLU A 49 -66.24 -18.14 59.85
N VAL A 50 -65.60 -17.01 59.58
CA VAL A 50 -65.81 -16.22 58.35
C VAL A 50 -65.10 -16.90 57.18
N ASP A 51 -65.85 -17.35 56.18
CA ASP A 51 -65.28 -17.93 54.96
C ASP A 51 -64.81 -16.86 53.98
N THR A 52 -65.61 -15.82 53.76
CA THR A 52 -65.33 -14.79 52.77
C THR A 52 -65.86 -13.42 53.21
N VAL A 53 -65.07 -12.37 53.00
CA VAL A 53 -65.49 -10.97 53.22
C VAL A 53 -65.84 -10.37 51.86
N VAL A 54 -67.14 -10.28 51.58
CA VAL A 54 -67.66 -9.89 50.27
C VAL A 54 -67.57 -8.36 50.10
N SER A 55 -68.04 -7.62 51.10
CA SER A 55 -68.05 -6.15 51.13
C SER A 55 -67.95 -5.62 52.57
N ASP A 56 -68.00 -4.30 52.74
CA ASP A 56 -68.08 -3.68 54.08
C ASP A 56 -69.28 -4.14 54.90
N GLU A 57 -70.35 -4.60 54.25
CA GLU A 57 -71.67 -4.93 54.82
C GLU A 57 -72.10 -6.37 54.53
N SER A 58 -71.22 -7.21 54.01
CA SER A 58 -71.55 -8.61 53.75
C SER A 58 -70.37 -9.54 53.97
N ILE A 59 -70.62 -10.57 54.77
CA ILE A 59 -69.71 -11.70 54.97
C ILE A 59 -70.45 -13.02 54.75
N LEU A 60 -69.69 -14.03 54.35
CA LEU A 60 -70.11 -15.42 54.29
C LEU A 60 -69.41 -16.19 55.40
N LEU A 61 -70.17 -17.00 56.14
CA LEU A 61 -69.68 -17.93 57.14
C LEU A 61 -69.38 -19.30 56.49
N VAL A 62 -68.46 -20.06 57.08
CA VAL A 62 -68.17 -21.44 56.66
C VAL A 62 -69.40 -22.32 56.88
N ASP A 63 -69.99 -22.25 58.07
CA ASP A 63 -71.22 -22.96 58.45
C ASP A 63 -72.43 -22.02 58.43
N THR A 64 -73.62 -22.59 58.21
CA THR A 64 -74.89 -21.83 58.30
C THR A 64 -75.14 -21.33 59.72
N TYR A 65 -75.62 -20.10 59.86
CA TYR A 65 -75.97 -19.51 61.14
C TYR A 65 -77.07 -20.32 61.84
N ARG A 66 -76.81 -20.73 63.09
CA ARG A 66 -77.66 -21.67 63.84
C ARG A 66 -78.68 -20.96 64.74
N GLY A 67 -78.44 -19.70 65.11
CA GLY A 67 -79.34 -18.91 65.95
C GLY A 67 -80.64 -18.49 65.26
N GLY A 68 -81.57 -17.88 66.01
CA GLY A 68 -82.82 -17.36 65.45
C GLY A 68 -82.61 -16.21 64.45
N THR A 69 -83.52 -16.05 63.50
CA THR A 69 -83.50 -14.94 62.53
C THR A 69 -83.81 -13.62 63.23
N LEU A 70 -82.84 -12.70 63.26
CA LEU A 70 -82.92 -11.42 63.96
C LEU A 70 -82.27 -10.31 63.12
N ALA A 71 -82.90 -9.15 63.10
CA ALA A 71 -82.39 -7.95 62.44
C ALA A 71 -81.86 -6.94 63.47
N ASN A 72 -80.94 -6.08 63.03
CA ASN A 72 -80.40 -4.96 63.80
C ASN A 72 -79.82 -5.37 65.17
N GLN A 73 -79.02 -6.43 65.20
CA GLN A 73 -78.43 -6.96 66.43
C GLN A 73 -76.95 -6.58 66.56
N ALA A 74 -76.46 -6.51 67.80
CA ALA A 74 -75.04 -6.36 68.08
C ALA A 74 -74.26 -7.64 67.74
N TYR A 75 -73.00 -7.48 67.37
CA TYR A 75 -72.09 -8.58 67.04
C TYR A 75 -70.67 -8.27 67.51
N ARG A 76 -69.77 -9.24 67.40
CA ARG A 76 -68.33 -9.01 67.56
C ARG A 76 -67.51 -9.97 66.72
N ILE A 77 -66.41 -9.50 66.14
CA ILE A 77 -65.47 -10.31 65.36
C ILE A 77 -64.08 -10.22 65.98
N ASP A 78 -63.46 -11.37 66.25
CA ASP A 78 -62.06 -11.44 66.67
C ASP A 78 -61.13 -11.27 65.46
N ILE A 79 -60.26 -10.26 65.50
CA ILE A 79 -59.33 -9.87 64.42
C ILE A 79 -57.85 -9.97 64.85
N THR A 80 -57.54 -10.69 65.93
CA THR A 80 -56.18 -10.80 66.48
C THR A 80 -55.20 -11.59 65.60
N ARG A 81 -55.69 -12.32 64.59
CA ARG A 81 -54.87 -13.19 63.72
C ARG A 81 -54.25 -12.47 62.52
N THR A 82 -54.66 -11.24 62.22
CA THR A 82 -54.27 -10.46 61.03
C THR A 82 -52.92 -9.73 61.10
N SER A 83 -52.09 -9.95 62.12
CA SER A 83 -50.80 -9.23 62.29
C SER A 83 -49.76 -10.08 63.03
N THR A 84 -49.55 -11.32 62.60
CA THR A 84 -48.57 -12.22 63.25
C THR A 84 -47.18 -12.10 62.63
N ILE A 85 -46.13 -12.23 63.47
CA ILE A 85 -44.71 -12.23 63.06
C ILE A 85 -44.43 -13.26 61.96
N SER A 86 -45.15 -14.39 61.97
CA SER A 86 -44.99 -15.48 60.99
C SER A 86 -45.38 -15.08 59.57
N GLN A 87 -46.38 -14.22 59.38
CA GLN A 87 -46.80 -13.79 58.04
C GLN A 87 -45.80 -12.80 57.43
N PHE A 88 -45.29 -11.86 58.23
CA PHE A 88 -44.18 -11.01 57.81
C PHE A 88 -42.92 -11.82 57.45
N ALA A 89 -42.60 -12.85 58.22
CA ALA A 89 -41.48 -13.74 57.91
C ALA A 89 -41.67 -14.49 56.57
N ALA A 90 -42.91 -14.89 56.23
CA ALA A 90 -43.21 -15.53 54.94
C ALA A 90 -43.10 -14.54 53.76
N ASP A 91 -43.60 -13.31 53.92
CA ASP A 91 -43.49 -12.27 52.89
C ASP A 91 -42.02 -11.86 52.66
N LEU A 92 -41.24 -11.74 53.74
CA LEU A 92 -39.81 -11.48 53.66
C LEU A 92 -39.05 -12.63 52.98
N ALA A 93 -39.39 -13.89 53.30
CA ALA A 93 -38.79 -15.05 52.65
C ALA A 93 -39.10 -15.08 51.14
N SER A 94 -40.34 -14.74 50.76
CA SER A 94 -40.75 -14.60 49.35
C SER A 94 -39.95 -13.51 48.64
N LEU A 95 -39.77 -12.34 49.27
CA LEU A 95 -38.97 -11.26 48.73
C LEU A 95 -37.50 -11.67 48.52
N VAL A 96 -36.89 -12.33 49.52
CA VAL A 96 -35.51 -12.81 49.42
C VAL A 96 -35.36 -13.86 48.30
N ALA A 97 -36.35 -14.74 48.12
CA ALA A 97 -36.35 -15.70 47.03
C ALA A 97 -36.40 -15.02 45.65
N LYS A 98 -37.23 -13.99 45.49
CA LYS A 98 -37.29 -13.18 44.26
C LYS A 98 -35.95 -12.50 43.95
N TYR A 99 -35.30 -11.90 44.94
CA TYR A 99 -33.98 -11.27 44.76
C TYR A 99 -32.91 -12.28 44.34
N ARG A 100 -32.87 -13.47 44.96
CA ARG A 100 -31.94 -14.53 44.55
C ARG A 100 -32.14 -14.92 43.09
N SER A 101 -33.39 -15.15 42.68
CA SER A 101 -33.72 -15.47 41.29
C SER A 101 -33.29 -14.37 40.30
N TRP A 102 -33.42 -13.11 40.70
CA TRP A 102 -32.96 -11.98 39.88
C TRP A 102 -31.43 -11.95 39.76
N PHE A 103 -30.71 -12.13 40.87
CA PHE A 103 -29.24 -12.20 40.86
C PHE A 103 -28.72 -13.39 40.05
N ASP A 104 -29.35 -14.57 40.18
CA ASP A 104 -29.00 -15.76 39.39
C ASP A 104 -29.22 -15.51 37.89
N GLY A 105 -30.33 -14.85 37.53
CA GLY A 105 -30.59 -14.39 36.18
C GLY A 105 -29.49 -13.46 35.67
N MET A 106 -29.14 -12.42 36.44
CA MET A 106 -28.07 -11.48 36.06
C MET A 106 -26.72 -12.18 35.87
N MET A 107 -26.36 -13.11 36.76
CA MET A 107 -25.11 -13.88 36.63
C MET A 107 -25.13 -14.79 35.41
N THR A 108 -26.27 -15.43 35.12
CA THR A 108 -26.45 -16.24 33.91
C THR A 108 -26.27 -15.39 32.65
N TRP A 109 -26.80 -14.17 32.62
CA TRP A 109 -26.63 -13.25 31.49
C TRP A 109 -25.18 -12.78 31.31
N LEU A 110 -24.48 -12.47 32.40
CA LEU A 110 -23.10 -11.99 32.36
C LEU A 110 -22.08 -13.08 32.03
N THR A 111 -22.29 -14.30 32.51
CA THR A 111 -21.31 -15.40 32.41
C THR A 111 -21.63 -16.42 31.32
N GLY A 112 -22.87 -16.48 30.86
CA GLY A 112 -23.31 -17.43 29.85
C GLY A 112 -22.74 -17.18 28.45
N SER A 113 -22.92 -18.16 27.58
CA SER A 113 -22.53 -18.12 26.17
C SER A 113 -23.74 -18.37 25.27
N GLY A 114 -23.83 -17.63 24.16
CA GLY A 114 -24.94 -17.79 23.22
C GLY A 114 -26.21 -17.13 23.73
N ASP A 115 -27.36 -17.74 23.45
CA ASP A 115 -28.63 -17.30 24.00
C ASP A 115 -28.89 -17.99 25.34
N VAL A 116 -29.25 -17.21 26.34
CA VAL A 116 -29.48 -17.68 27.72
C VAL A 116 -30.93 -17.46 28.13
N ALA A 117 -31.45 -18.40 28.91
CA ALA A 117 -32.80 -18.31 29.48
C ALA A 117 -32.74 -17.67 30.88
N ILE A 118 -33.53 -16.63 31.09
CA ILE A 118 -33.64 -15.90 32.35
C ILE A 118 -35.05 -16.13 32.91
N LEU A 119 -35.15 -16.68 34.12
CA LEU A 119 -36.44 -16.88 34.78
C LEU A 119 -37.02 -15.53 35.22
N ASN A 120 -38.28 -15.28 34.88
CA ASN A 120 -39.05 -14.17 35.44
C ASN A 120 -39.70 -14.62 36.76
N PRO A 121 -39.27 -14.10 37.93
CA PRO A 121 -39.75 -14.55 39.23
C PRO A 121 -41.21 -14.15 39.53
N ASP A 122 -41.83 -13.26 38.75
CA ASP A 122 -43.22 -12.84 38.91
C ASP A 122 -44.19 -13.68 38.08
N THR A 123 -43.74 -14.22 36.94
CA THR A 123 -44.58 -15.01 36.01
C THR A 123 -44.22 -16.48 35.95
N GLY A 124 -43.04 -16.87 36.45
CA GLY A 124 -42.51 -18.23 36.38
C GLY A 124 -42.05 -18.67 34.98
N ALA A 125 -42.13 -17.78 33.99
CA ALA A 125 -41.73 -18.06 32.61
C ALA A 125 -40.27 -17.68 32.36
N ASN A 126 -39.59 -18.42 31.50
CA ASN A 126 -38.25 -18.07 31.04
C ASN A 126 -38.32 -17.11 29.85
N VAL A 127 -37.43 -16.11 29.83
CA VAL A 127 -37.20 -15.20 28.70
C VAL A 127 -35.82 -15.49 28.12
N THR A 128 -35.74 -15.73 26.81
CA THR A 128 -34.47 -15.96 26.13
C THR A 128 -33.87 -14.65 25.64
N ILE A 129 -32.65 -14.34 26.06
CA ILE A 129 -31.90 -13.14 25.65
C ILE A 129 -30.45 -13.51 25.27
N PRO A 130 -29.79 -12.77 24.39
CA PRO A 130 -28.37 -12.98 24.12
C PRO A 130 -27.54 -12.66 25.36
N SER A 131 -26.58 -13.53 25.69
CA SER A 131 -25.65 -13.28 26.79
C SER A 131 -24.76 -12.07 26.50
N TRP A 132 -24.21 -11.46 27.54
CA TRP A 132 -23.30 -10.33 27.38
C TRP A 132 -22.10 -10.69 26.48
N LYS A 133 -21.58 -11.91 26.61
CA LYS A 133 -20.50 -12.43 25.78
C LYS A 133 -20.87 -12.49 24.29
N LYS A 134 -22.09 -12.92 23.96
CA LYS A 134 -22.58 -12.95 22.57
C LYS A 134 -22.69 -11.53 22.00
N VAL A 135 -23.29 -10.61 22.76
CA VAL A 135 -23.44 -9.20 22.36
C VAL A 135 -22.07 -8.54 22.11
N ALA A 136 -21.11 -8.73 23.02
CA ALA A 136 -19.76 -8.20 22.87
C ALA A 136 -19.04 -8.78 21.65
N SER A 137 -19.12 -10.10 21.44
CA SER A 137 -18.49 -10.78 20.30
C SER A 137 -19.08 -10.33 18.97
N GLU A 138 -20.40 -10.13 18.90
CA GLU A 138 -21.06 -9.55 17.72
C GLU A 138 -20.59 -8.12 17.46
N GLY A 139 -20.45 -7.31 18.52
CA GLY A 139 -19.89 -5.95 18.44
C GLY A 139 -18.47 -5.90 17.87
N GLU A 140 -17.58 -6.77 18.36
CA GLU A 140 -16.22 -6.93 17.81
C GLU A 140 -16.27 -7.36 16.33
N GLY A 141 -17.15 -8.30 15.99
CA GLY A 141 -17.37 -8.74 14.62
C GLY A 141 -17.88 -7.64 13.69
N GLN A 142 -18.67 -6.69 14.19
CA GLN A 142 -19.10 -5.52 13.42
C GLN A 142 -17.94 -4.53 13.23
N ALA A 143 -17.13 -4.28 14.26
CA ALA A 143 -15.97 -3.41 14.16
C ALA A 143 -14.93 -3.95 13.14
N ALA A 144 -14.68 -5.26 13.13
CA ALA A 144 -13.79 -5.90 12.16
C ALA A 144 -14.30 -5.78 10.72
N ARG A 145 -15.61 -5.96 10.49
CA ARG A 145 -16.23 -5.77 9.17
C ARG A 145 -16.14 -4.31 8.73
N ALA A 146 -16.44 -3.37 9.61
CA ALA A 146 -16.33 -1.94 9.32
C ALA A 146 -14.89 -1.54 8.94
N LYS A 147 -13.88 -2.05 9.64
CA LYS A 147 -12.46 -1.85 9.29
C LYS A 147 -12.13 -2.44 7.92
N THR A 148 -12.59 -3.66 7.64
CA THR A 148 -12.37 -4.33 6.35
C THR A 148 -12.99 -3.53 5.20
N GLU A 149 -14.22 -3.04 5.35
CA GLU A 149 -14.87 -2.21 4.33
C GLU A 149 -14.21 -0.83 4.18
N ALA A 150 -13.74 -0.22 5.28
CA ALA A 150 -12.97 1.02 5.23
C ALA A 150 -11.64 0.83 4.46
N ASP A 151 -10.94 -0.29 4.67
CA ASP A 151 -9.70 -0.61 3.95
C ASP A 151 -9.97 -0.84 2.46
N LYS A 152 -11.05 -1.55 2.10
CA LYS A 152 -11.48 -1.72 0.70
C LYS A 152 -11.83 -0.40 0.04
N ALA A 153 -12.54 0.48 0.76
CA ALA A 153 -12.89 1.82 0.27
C ALA A 153 -11.63 2.67 0.03
N ALA A 154 -10.66 2.63 0.95
CA ALA A 154 -9.37 3.32 0.79
C ALA A 154 -8.58 2.78 -0.42
N ALA A 155 -8.53 1.46 -0.60
CA ALA A 155 -7.87 0.84 -1.77
C ALA A 155 -8.55 1.23 -3.09
N SER A 156 -9.90 1.23 -3.12
CA SER A 156 -10.67 1.62 -4.29
C SER A 156 -10.48 3.10 -4.64
N ALA A 157 -10.43 3.97 -3.62
CA ALA A 157 -10.14 5.40 -3.81
C ALA A 157 -8.73 5.64 -4.35
N ALA A 158 -7.73 4.89 -3.86
CA ALA A 158 -6.37 4.94 -4.38
C ALA A 158 -6.31 4.53 -5.86
N GLN A 159 -6.98 3.42 -6.23
CA GLN A 159 -7.05 2.97 -7.62
C GLN A 159 -7.76 3.98 -8.53
N ALA A 160 -8.87 4.56 -8.07
CA ALA A 160 -9.56 5.61 -8.81
C ALA A 160 -8.66 6.85 -9.02
N GLY A 161 -7.89 7.24 -8.01
CA GLY A 161 -6.89 8.30 -8.10
C GLY A 161 -5.81 8.00 -9.15
N ASP A 162 -5.27 6.77 -9.17
CA ASP A 162 -4.27 6.35 -10.15
C ASP A 162 -4.85 6.35 -11.58
N ILE A 163 -6.10 5.91 -11.79
CA ILE A 163 -6.80 5.95 -13.10
C ILE A 163 -6.99 7.40 -13.58
N VAL A 164 -7.42 8.30 -12.69
CA VAL A 164 -7.58 9.72 -13.02
C VAL A 164 -6.23 10.33 -13.41
N ALA A 165 -5.15 9.97 -12.71
CA ALA A 165 -3.82 10.44 -13.05
C ALA A 165 -3.32 9.94 -14.41
N VAL A 166 -3.54 8.66 -14.74
CA VAL A 166 -3.20 8.09 -16.06
C VAL A 166 -4.03 8.73 -17.16
N SER A 167 -5.33 8.90 -16.97
CA SER A 167 -6.21 9.54 -17.97
C SER A 167 -5.92 11.03 -18.15
N ALA A 168 -5.36 11.68 -17.14
CA ALA A 168 -4.91 13.07 -17.21
C ALA A 168 -3.51 13.24 -17.80
N LEU A 169 -2.79 12.18 -18.18
CA LEU A 169 -1.49 12.30 -18.85
C LEU A 169 -1.70 12.81 -20.28
N PRO A 170 -1.24 14.02 -20.61
CA PRO A 170 -1.29 14.49 -21.99
C PRO A 170 -0.34 13.66 -22.85
N LEU A 171 -0.63 13.56 -24.16
CA LEU A 171 0.30 12.99 -25.12
C LEU A 171 1.64 13.78 -25.04
N PRO A 172 2.81 13.11 -25.02
CA PRO A 172 4.09 13.81 -25.04
C PRO A 172 4.24 14.63 -26.33
N ASP A 173 4.80 15.83 -26.22
CA ASP A 173 5.14 16.68 -27.35
C ASP A 173 6.28 16.06 -28.18
N VAL A 174 7.18 15.32 -27.52
CA VAL A 174 8.19 14.47 -28.16
C VAL A 174 8.11 13.07 -27.59
N TRP A 175 8.01 12.06 -28.46
CA TRP A 175 8.00 10.66 -28.03
C TRP A 175 8.82 9.78 -28.98
N ALA A 176 9.93 9.28 -28.46
CA ALA A 176 10.80 8.30 -29.11
C ALA A 176 10.75 6.97 -28.33
N PRO A 177 10.06 5.92 -28.84
CA PRO A 177 10.03 4.62 -28.17
C PRO A 177 11.40 3.98 -28.00
N LEU A 178 12.29 4.14 -28.99
CA LEU A 178 13.67 3.63 -28.98
C LEU A 178 13.77 2.13 -28.63
N SER A 179 12.74 1.37 -28.96
CA SER A 179 12.67 -0.06 -28.69
C SER A 179 13.18 -0.87 -29.89
N ASP A 180 12.92 -0.44 -31.12
CA ASP A 180 13.23 -1.16 -32.35
C ASP A 180 13.68 -0.26 -33.51
N SER A 181 13.48 1.05 -33.39
CA SER A 181 13.75 2.03 -34.43
C SER A 181 13.99 3.42 -33.84
N LEU A 182 14.54 4.32 -34.67
CA LEU A 182 14.73 5.72 -34.33
C LEU A 182 13.47 6.56 -34.59
N ARG A 183 12.34 5.95 -34.97
CA ARG A 183 11.13 6.69 -35.38
C ARG A 183 10.50 7.40 -34.18
N LEU A 184 10.13 8.65 -34.39
CA LEU A 184 9.33 9.44 -33.46
C LEU A 184 7.84 9.19 -33.69
N ILE A 185 7.07 9.09 -32.60
CA ILE A 185 5.60 9.14 -32.62
C ILE A 185 5.16 10.61 -32.70
N THR A 186 5.76 11.46 -31.86
CA THR A 186 5.60 12.92 -31.85
C THR A 186 6.95 13.61 -31.73
N GLY A 187 7.01 14.87 -32.15
CA GLY A 187 8.20 15.73 -32.06
C GLY A 187 8.93 15.95 -33.37
N TYR A 188 10.03 16.70 -33.29
CA TYR A 188 10.87 17.09 -34.42
C TYR A 188 12.11 16.20 -34.49
N GLY A 189 12.59 15.91 -35.69
CA GLY A 189 13.71 15.01 -35.91
C GLY A 189 14.23 15.13 -37.32
N ARG A 190 15.17 14.28 -37.70
CA ARG A 190 15.55 14.10 -39.10
C ARG A 190 14.32 13.66 -39.88
N GLU A 191 13.97 14.42 -40.91
CA GLU A 191 12.83 14.11 -41.76
C GLU A 191 13.17 12.98 -42.74
N VAL A 192 12.24 12.04 -42.86
CA VAL A 192 12.23 11.04 -43.93
C VAL A 192 11.12 11.43 -44.88
N LYS A 193 11.49 11.68 -46.13
CA LYS A 193 10.57 12.19 -47.15
C LYS A 193 10.28 11.16 -48.23
N VAL A 194 9.08 11.23 -48.78
CA VAL A 194 8.70 10.56 -50.04
C VAL A 194 8.26 11.66 -50.99
N GLY A 195 9.11 11.98 -51.97
CA GLY A 195 8.99 13.24 -52.70
C GLY A 195 9.23 14.43 -51.76
N GLU A 196 8.27 15.37 -51.71
CA GLU A 196 8.32 16.54 -50.82
C GLU A 196 7.70 16.28 -49.44
N ASP A 197 6.89 15.22 -49.29
CA ASP A 197 6.11 14.95 -48.09
C ASP A 197 6.93 14.25 -47.01
N VAL A 198 6.85 14.77 -45.78
CA VAL A 198 7.50 14.17 -44.60
C VAL A 198 6.64 13.03 -44.07
N VAL A 199 7.08 11.79 -44.26
CA VAL A 199 6.34 10.58 -43.86
C VAL A 199 6.74 10.05 -42.48
N ALA A 200 7.93 10.42 -42.00
CA ALA A 200 8.38 10.11 -40.65
C ALA A 200 9.43 11.12 -40.19
N ARG A 201 9.57 11.22 -38.87
CA ARG A 201 10.70 11.90 -38.23
C ARG A 201 11.47 10.91 -37.39
N MET A 202 12.79 11.04 -37.37
CA MET A 202 13.68 10.11 -36.69
C MET A 202 14.63 10.85 -35.75
N VAL A 203 14.99 10.20 -34.65
CA VAL A 203 16.16 10.55 -33.85
C VAL A 203 17.42 10.43 -34.73
N ASN A 204 18.35 11.36 -34.57
CA ASN A 204 19.62 11.32 -35.30
C ASN A 204 20.56 10.31 -34.64
N PHE A 205 21.24 9.52 -35.46
CA PHE A 205 22.24 8.54 -35.03
C PHE A 205 23.42 8.53 -36.01
N SER A 206 24.63 8.37 -35.49
CA SER A 206 25.81 8.11 -36.30
C SER A 206 26.85 7.28 -35.55
N ARG A 207 27.51 6.37 -36.28
CA ARG A 207 28.69 5.62 -35.85
C ARG A 207 29.53 5.29 -37.08
N SER A 208 30.83 5.55 -37.06
CA SER A 208 31.72 5.39 -38.23
C SER A 208 32.31 3.98 -38.43
N THR A 209 32.01 3.03 -37.55
CA THR A 209 32.45 1.62 -37.66
C THR A 209 31.26 0.67 -37.60
N THR A 210 31.47 -0.59 -38.02
CA THR A 210 30.57 -1.68 -37.61
C THR A 210 30.66 -1.91 -36.11
N ALA A 211 29.64 -2.50 -35.52
CA ALA A 211 29.64 -2.83 -34.10
C ALA A 211 28.73 -4.04 -33.83
N SER A 212 29.05 -4.82 -32.79
CA SER A 212 28.21 -5.93 -32.38
C SER A 212 27.25 -5.52 -31.26
N TYR A 213 26.19 -6.30 -31.05
CA TYR A 213 25.24 -6.14 -29.93
C TYR A 213 24.53 -7.46 -29.66
N LYS A 214 23.83 -7.53 -28.53
CA LYS A 214 22.95 -8.65 -28.20
C LYS A 214 21.55 -8.37 -28.72
N GLY A 215 21.10 -9.15 -29.70
CA GLY A 215 19.74 -9.09 -30.19
C GLY A 215 18.72 -9.40 -29.09
N LYS A 216 17.45 -9.03 -29.32
CA LYS A 216 16.35 -9.35 -28.39
C LYS A 216 16.09 -10.86 -28.23
N ASP A 217 16.59 -11.66 -29.17
CA ASP A 217 16.65 -13.12 -29.14
C ASP A 217 17.81 -13.67 -28.29
N GLY A 218 18.63 -12.79 -27.71
CA GLY A 218 19.79 -13.12 -26.90
C GLY A 218 21.04 -13.47 -27.70
N GLN A 219 20.98 -13.47 -29.04
CA GLN A 219 22.09 -13.85 -29.91
C GLN A 219 22.97 -12.65 -30.26
N GLN A 220 24.25 -12.91 -30.52
CA GLN A 220 25.17 -11.86 -31.00
C GLN A 220 24.79 -11.45 -32.43
N LYS A 221 24.67 -10.14 -32.66
CA LYS A 221 24.39 -9.54 -33.97
C LYS A 221 25.44 -8.50 -34.32
N SER A 222 25.52 -8.17 -35.61
CA SER A 222 26.36 -7.10 -36.13
C SER A 222 25.46 -6.00 -36.71
N ALA A 223 25.85 -4.75 -36.47
CA ALA A 223 25.24 -3.56 -37.04
C ALA A 223 26.27 -2.88 -37.94
N ALA A 224 25.82 -2.48 -39.12
CA ALA A 224 26.62 -1.75 -40.09
C ALA A 224 27.03 -0.35 -39.59
N VAL A 225 27.87 0.33 -40.37
CA VAL A 225 28.16 1.76 -40.16
C VAL A 225 26.86 2.55 -40.20
N ASN A 226 26.68 3.49 -39.26
CA ASN A 226 25.45 4.27 -39.06
C ASN A 226 24.17 3.47 -38.76
N GLU A 227 24.26 2.18 -38.49
CA GLU A 227 23.12 1.37 -38.07
C GLU A 227 22.97 1.39 -36.53
N PRO A 228 21.85 1.90 -35.98
CA PRO A 228 21.58 1.89 -34.55
C PRO A 228 21.43 0.45 -34.02
N ARG A 229 21.80 0.24 -32.76
CA ARG A 229 21.75 -1.07 -32.10
C ARG A 229 20.62 -1.09 -31.08
N PHE A 230 19.70 -2.04 -31.18
CA PHE A 230 18.57 -2.17 -30.28
C PHE A 230 18.62 -3.50 -29.53
N GLU A 231 18.79 -3.42 -28.23
CA GLU A 231 18.75 -4.58 -27.34
C GLU A 231 17.40 -4.68 -26.63
N ARG A 232 17.28 -5.57 -25.63
CA ARG A 232 16.08 -5.67 -24.81
C ARG A 232 15.78 -4.35 -24.09
N GLU A 233 16.82 -3.68 -23.59
CA GLU A 233 16.67 -2.51 -22.72
C GLU A 233 16.48 -1.20 -23.49
N GLY A 234 16.76 -1.16 -24.80
CA GLY A 234 16.52 0.02 -25.64
C GLY A 234 17.55 0.23 -26.73
N LEU A 235 17.70 1.50 -27.16
CA LEU A 235 18.78 1.94 -28.03
C LEU A 235 20.08 1.89 -27.24
N LEU A 236 21.03 1.09 -27.70
CA LEU A 236 22.39 1.00 -27.16
C LEU A 236 23.26 2.11 -27.76
N ASN A 237 23.83 2.93 -26.87
CA ASN A 237 24.93 3.83 -27.20
C ASN A 237 26.16 3.43 -26.40
N GLU A 238 27.34 3.51 -27.03
CA GLU A 238 28.61 3.29 -26.35
C GLU A 238 29.68 4.28 -26.82
N LEU A 239 30.55 4.69 -25.90
CA LEU A 239 31.77 5.44 -26.22
C LEU A 239 32.74 4.67 -27.10
N GLN A 240 33.77 5.36 -27.60
CA GLN A 240 34.88 4.71 -28.28
C GLN A 240 35.54 3.70 -27.36
N SER A 241 35.82 2.51 -27.86
CA SER A 241 36.62 1.54 -27.13
C SER A 241 37.50 0.73 -28.07
N THR A 242 38.56 0.14 -27.52
CA THR A 242 39.50 -0.71 -28.25
C THR A 242 39.62 -2.04 -27.53
N ASN A 243 39.39 -3.14 -28.25
CA ASN A 243 39.77 -4.46 -27.78
C ASN A 243 41.26 -4.69 -28.06
N LEU A 244 42.06 -4.84 -27.00
CA LEU A 244 43.51 -5.07 -27.10
C LEU A 244 43.88 -6.53 -27.39
N ILE A 245 42.94 -7.48 -27.23
CA ILE A 245 43.15 -8.87 -27.62
C ILE A 245 43.20 -8.96 -29.13
N GLN A 246 44.15 -9.75 -29.64
CA GLN A 246 44.46 -9.81 -31.08
C GLN A 246 43.81 -11.02 -31.77
N THR A 247 43.43 -12.05 -31.00
CA THR A 247 42.87 -13.30 -31.53
C THR A 247 41.33 -13.32 -31.51
N PRO A 248 40.67 -13.62 -32.65
CA PRO A 248 39.21 -13.76 -32.69
C PRO A 248 38.73 -15.09 -32.08
N GLY A 249 37.46 -15.14 -31.70
CA GLY A 249 36.79 -16.40 -31.32
C GLY A 249 37.34 -16.98 -30.01
N THR A 250 37.79 -18.24 -30.05
CA THR A 250 38.38 -18.91 -28.88
C THR A 250 39.75 -18.34 -28.56
N LEU A 251 39.91 -17.86 -27.33
CA LEU A 251 41.15 -17.27 -26.85
C LEU A 251 42.24 -18.33 -26.72
N THR A 252 43.45 -17.90 -27.07
CA THR A 252 44.69 -18.60 -26.80
C THR A 252 45.57 -17.72 -25.91
N THR A 253 46.52 -18.36 -25.22
CA THR A 253 47.50 -17.64 -24.42
C THR A 253 48.27 -16.64 -25.28
N GLN A 254 48.30 -15.39 -24.86
CA GLN A 254 48.92 -14.30 -25.62
C GLN A 254 49.47 -13.21 -24.70
N THR A 255 50.41 -12.44 -25.22
CA THR A 255 50.95 -11.25 -24.55
C THR A 255 50.57 -10.02 -25.36
N ILE A 256 49.97 -9.03 -24.70
CA ILE A 256 49.58 -7.75 -25.28
C ILE A 256 50.32 -6.61 -24.60
N GLN A 257 50.38 -5.45 -25.25
CA GLN A 257 50.86 -4.22 -24.61
C GLN A 257 49.68 -3.45 -24.04
N VAL A 258 49.81 -2.98 -22.80
CA VAL A 258 48.81 -2.15 -22.12
C VAL A 258 49.45 -0.85 -21.62
N SER A 259 48.66 0.21 -21.57
CA SER A 259 49.05 1.45 -20.90
C SER A 259 48.88 1.31 -19.39
N ALA A 260 49.50 2.22 -18.63
CA ALA A 260 49.17 2.31 -17.20
C ALA A 260 47.73 2.79 -17.01
N GLY A 261 46.99 2.19 -16.08
CA GLY A 261 45.63 2.61 -15.73
C GLY A 261 44.62 1.47 -15.62
N THR A 262 43.35 1.84 -15.47
CA THR A 262 42.23 0.91 -15.32
C THR A 262 41.93 0.19 -16.63
N HIS A 263 41.86 -1.14 -16.56
CA HIS A 263 41.46 -2.01 -17.65
C HIS A 263 40.38 -2.98 -17.19
N THR A 264 39.53 -3.44 -18.11
CA THR A 264 38.56 -4.51 -17.87
C THR A 264 38.80 -5.65 -18.84
N LEU A 265 39.08 -6.83 -18.31
CA LEU A 265 39.08 -8.09 -19.05
C LEU A 265 37.67 -8.68 -19.00
N SER A 266 37.17 -9.18 -20.12
CA SER A 266 35.95 -9.97 -20.20
C SER A 266 36.07 -11.10 -21.21
N PHE A 267 35.33 -12.20 -21.01
CA PHE A 267 35.19 -13.29 -21.98
C PHE A 267 33.92 -14.11 -21.69
N PHE A 268 33.51 -14.95 -22.65
CA PHE A 268 32.46 -15.95 -22.50
C PHE A 268 33.05 -17.35 -22.34
N GLY A 269 32.50 -18.18 -21.46
CA GLY A 269 32.89 -19.58 -21.35
C GLY A 269 33.10 -20.08 -19.93
N VAL A 270 33.62 -21.30 -19.83
CA VAL A 270 33.87 -22.04 -18.58
C VAL A 270 35.37 -22.13 -18.22
N GLY A 271 36.25 -21.63 -19.09
CA GLY A 271 37.69 -21.58 -18.84
C GLY A 271 38.09 -20.48 -17.87
N SER A 272 39.39 -20.24 -17.74
CA SER A 272 39.96 -19.15 -16.97
C SER A 272 41.05 -18.41 -17.74
N VAL A 273 41.25 -17.15 -17.38
CA VAL A 273 42.34 -16.31 -17.87
C VAL A 273 43.11 -15.75 -16.67
N THR A 274 44.38 -16.11 -16.58
CA THR A 274 45.30 -15.63 -15.53
C THR A 274 46.22 -14.56 -16.10
N LEU A 275 46.28 -13.41 -15.43
CA LEU A 275 47.06 -12.24 -15.77
C LEU A 275 48.46 -12.31 -15.12
N SER A 276 49.50 -11.94 -15.87
CA SER A 276 50.86 -11.73 -15.35
C SER A 276 51.61 -10.64 -16.11
N GLY A 277 52.67 -10.08 -15.52
CA GLY A 277 53.42 -8.95 -16.06
C GLY A 277 52.89 -7.61 -15.56
N ALA A 278 52.30 -6.81 -16.45
CA ALA A 278 51.75 -5.48 -16.15
C ALA A 278 50.61 -5.47 -15.11
N ALA A 279 49.94 -6.60 -14.88
CA ALA A 279 48.96 -6.81 -13.82
C ALA A 279 48.93 -8.28 -13.41
N THR A 280 48.32 -8.57 -12.26
CA THR A 280 48.10 -9.93 -11.75
C THR A 280 46.63 -10.14 -11.38
N GLY A 281 46.18 -11.39 -11.45
CA GLY A 281 44.79 -11.77 -11.14
C GLY A 281 44.31 -12.91 -12.02
N THR A 282 43.16 -13.50 -11.68
CA THR A 282 42.55 -14.57 -12.49
C THR A 282 41.06 -14.31 -12.61
N LEU A 283 40.56 -14.33 -13.84
CA LEU A 283 39.13 -14.32 -14.14
C LEU A 283 38.70 -15.74 -14.53
N ALA A 284 37.79 -16.33 -13.75
CA ALA A 284 37.19 -17.63 -14.03
C ALA A 284 35.82 -17.44 -14.70
N GLY A 285 35.56 -18.25 -15.72
CA GLY A 285 34.26 -18.36 -16.37
C GLY A 285 33.25 -19.11 -15.51
N VAL A 286 31.97 -18.91 -15.79
CA VAL A 286 30.87 -19.53 -15.03
C VAL A 286 29.94 -20.41 -15.88
N GLY A 287 29.87 -20.16 -17.18
CA GLY A 287 28.98 -20.87 -18.09
C GLY A 287 29.33 -20.61 -19.56
N ALA A 288 28.97 -21.55 -20.45
CA ALA A 288 29.38 -21.51 -21.85
C ALA A 288 28.89 -20.26 -22.61
N SER A 289 27.72 -19.74 -22.23
CA SER A 289 27.10 -18.55 -22.82
C SER A 289 27.12 -17.33 -21.91
N ASP A 290 27.77 -17.44 -20.74
CA ASP A 290 27.82 -16.37 -19.76
C ASP A 290 29.09 -15.55 -19.95
N ARG A 291 28.92 -14.23 -20.06
CA ARG A 291 30.04 -13.29 -20.07
C ARG A 291 30.46 -12.99 -18.64
N VAL A 292 31.74 -13.18 -18.34
CA VAL A 292 32.36 -12.72 -17.10
C VAL A 292 33.26 -11.53 -17.37
N ALA A 293 33.45 -10.66 -16.37
CA ALA A 293 34.35 -9.52 -16.46
C ALA A 293 35.07 -9.26 -15.13
N MET A 294 36.30 -8.74 -15.21
CA MET A 294 37.10 -8.30 -14.07
C MET A 294 37.84 -7.02 -14.44
N THR A 295 37.69 -6.01 -13.60
CA THR A 295 38.43 -4.74 -13.70
C THR A 295 39.70 -4.82 -12.85
N PHE A 296 40.81 -4.34 -13.39
CA PHE A 296 42.12 -4.33 -12.73
C PHE A 296 42.92 -3.08 -13.13
N THR A 297 43.91 -2.72 -12.32
CA THR A 297 44.84 -1.63 -12.64
C THR A 297 46.13 -2.22 -13.18
N ALA A 298 46.54 -1.78 -14.37
CA ALA A 298 47.80 -2.20 -15.01
C ALA A 298 48.88 -1.12 -14.86
N THR A 299 50.14 -1.55 -14.80
CA THR A 299 51.29 -0.71 -15.14
C THR A 299 51.49 -0.71 -16.66
N ALA A 300 52.24 0.27 -17.19
CA ALA A 300 52.55 0.28 -18.62
C ALA A 300 53.52 -0.87 -18.95
N GLY A 301 53.18 -1.70 -19.95
CA GLY A 301 54.07 -2.75 -20.43
C GLY A 301 53.34 -4.00 -20.91
N ALA A 302 54.06 -5.12 -20.91
CA ALA A 302 53.56 -6.42 -21.37
C ALA A 302 52.61 -7.05 -20.34
N LEU A 303 51.39 -7.37 -20.78
CA LEU A 303 50.41 -8.16 -20.02
C LEU A 303 50.23 -9.51 -20.71
N THR A 304 50.54 -10.59 -20.00
CA THR A 304 50.34 -11.96 -20.48
C THR A 304 49.03 -12.51 -19.96
N LEU A 305 48.20 -13.00 -20.87
CA LEU A 305 46.92 -13.65 -20.65
C LEU A 305 47.12 -15.17 -20.80
N THR A 306 47.26 -15.88 -19.69
CA THR A 306 47.37 -17.35 -19.72
C THR A 306 45.97 -17.94 -19.71
N VAL A 307 45.56 -18.55 -20.82
CA VAL A 307 44.22 -19.12 -21.00
C VAL A 307 44.23 -20.61 -20.65
N ALA A 308 43.29 -21.05 -19.83
CA ALA A 308 43.05 -22.46 -19.54
C ALA A 308 41.58 -22.81 -19.81
N GLY A 309 41.32 -23.91 -20.53
CA GLY A 309 39.96 -24.28 -20.93
C GLY A 309 39.39 -23.40 -22.05
N VAL A 310 38.05 -23.38 -22.18
CA VAL A 310 37.36 -22.66 -23.26
C VAL A 310 36.96 -21.26 -22.80
N CYS A 311 37.67 -20.27 -23.32
CA CYS A 311 37.32 -18.85 -23.22
C CYS A 311 37.12 -18.32 -24.65
N SER A 312 36.01 -17.64 -24.91
CA SER A 312 35.63 -17.15 -26.23
C SER A 312 35.26 -15.67 -26.19
N ASN A 313 35.40 -14.98 -27.32
CA ASN A 313 35.04 -13.57 -27.47
C ASN A 313 35.69 -12.69 -26.39
N GLY A 314 36.96 -12.94 -26.10
CA GLY A 314 37.69 -12.19 -25.10
C GLY A 314 37.93 -10.75 -25.51
N GLN A 315 37.85 -9.87 -24.54
CA GLN A 315 38.07 -8.45 -24.73
C GLN A 315 38.81 -7.84 -23.54
N ILE A 316 39.84 -7.03 -23.84
CA ILE A 316 40.47 -6.13 -22.87
C ILE A 316 40.31 -4.71 -23.36
N GLU A 317 39.74 -3.86 -22.51
CA GLU A 317 39.48 -2.45 -22.78
C GLU A 317 40.12 -1.60 -21.69
N ALA A 318 40.68 -0.45 -22.06
CA ALA A 318 41.16 0.56 -21.12
C ALA A 318 39.99 1.37 -20.52
N LEU A 319 39.00 0.66 -19.97
CA LEU A 319 37.77 1.18 -19.39
C LEU A 319 37.45 0.48 -18.06
N PRO A 320 36.74 1.14 -17.14
CA PRO A 320 36.32 0.56 -15.86
C PRO A 320 35.14 -0.42 -15.97
N PHE A 321 34.75 -0.81 -17.19
CA PHE A 321 33.70 -1.78 -17.49
C PHE A 321 33.91 -2.35 -18.89
N ALA A 322 33.19 -3.42 -19.21
CA ALA A 322 33.21 -4.03 -20.54
C ALA A 322 32.12 -3.45 -21.45
N THR A 323 32.45 -3.13 -22.70
CA THR A 323 31.45 -2.77 -23.73
C THR A 323 31.15 -3.97 -24.63
N SER A 324 30.30 -3.78 -25.63
CA SER A 324 29.98 -4.78 -26.65
C SER A 324 31.25 -5.37 -27.28
N TYR A 325 31.20 -6.66 -27.59
CA TYR A 325 32.36 -7.37 -28.13
C TYR A 325 32.82 -6.77 -29.47
N MET A 326 34.10 -6.44 -29.57
CA MET A 326 34.73 -6.00 -30.79
C MET A 326 35.58 -7.16 -31.30
N GLN A 327 35.24 -7.69 -32.47
CA GLN A 327 35.91 -8.85 -33.04
C GLN A 327 37.28 -8.43 -33.61
N PRO A 328 38.40 -8.87 -33.01
CA PRO A 328 39.72 -8.58 -33.55
C PRO A 328 40.02 -9.48 -34.76
N SER A 329 41.00 -9.09 -35.57
CA SER A 329 41.43 -9.88 -36.73
C SER A 329 42.96 -9.83 -36.87
N GLY A 330 43.67 -10.39 -35.90
CA GLY A 330 45.14 -10.42 -35.86
C GLY A 330 45.78 -9.15 -35.29
N ALA A 331 44.98 -8.17 -34.87
CA ALA A 331 45.42 -6.94 -34.23
C ALA A 331 44.30 -6.38 -33.34
N ALA A 332 44.65 -5.43 -32.47
CA ALA A 332 43.69 -4.69 -31.69
C ALA A 332 42.68 -3.97 -32.60
N VAL A 333 41.42 -3.90 -32.18
CA VAL A 333 40.32 -3.32 -32.97
C VAL A 333 39.60 -2.24 -32.18
N THR A 334 39.31 -1.12 -32.84
CA THR A 334 38.63 0.03 -32.23
C THR A 334 37.22 0.17 -32.79
N ARG A 335 36.22 0.29 -31.91
CA ARG A 335 34.86 0.70 -32.25
C ARG A 335 34.73 2.20 -32.04
N ALA A 336 34.16 2.90 -33.02
CA ALA A 336 33.84 4.31 -32.92
C ALA A 336 32.67 4.57 -31.95
N PRO A 337 32.58 5.77 -31.35
CA PRO A 337 31.48 6.11 -30.46
C PRO A 337 30.14 6.22 -31.21
N ASP A 338 29.04 5.93 -30.51
CA ASP A 338 27.69 6.20 -30.99
C ASP A 338 27.26 7.62 -30.62
N THR A 339 26.81 8.40 -31.60
CA THR A 339 26.27 9.74 -31.32
C THR A 339 24.78 9.78 -31.63
N THR A 340 23.98 10.06 -30.60
CA THR A 340 22.51 10.09 -30.71
C THR A 340 21.98 11.42 -30.20
N TYR A 341 21.13 12.08 -30.99
CA TYR A 341 20.54 13.36 -30.59
C TYR A 341 19.20 13.64 -31.28
N LEU A 342 18.45 14.56 -30.68
CA LEU A 342 17.33 15.25 -31.32
C LEU A 342 17.74 16.67 -31.71
N PRO A 343 17.19 17.26 -32.77
CA PRO A 343 17.35 18.69 -32.99
C PRO A 343 16.69 19.44 -31.81
N ALA A 344 17.33 20.49 -31.33
CA ALA A 344 16.74 21.36 -30.30
C ALA A 344 15.59 22.19 -30.88
N ALA A 345 15.68 22.60 -32.15
CA ALA A 345 14.60 23.30 -32.83
C ALA A 345 13.32 22.45 -32.80
N GLY A 346 12.24 23.03 -32.26
CA GLY A 346 10.93 22.37 -32.13
C GLY A 346 10.81 21.37 -30.97
N ASN A 347 11.91 20.87 -30.40
CA ASN A 347 11.88 19.96 -29.25
C ASN A 347 12.27 20.62 -27.92
N ARG A 348 12.98 21.76 -27.99
CA ARG A 348 13.45 22.50 -26.82
C ARG A 348 12.29 23.25 -26.15
N PHE A 349 12.44 23.46 -24.85
CA PHE A 349 11.42 24.00 -23.95
C PHE A 349 11.76 25.43 -23.53
N ALA A 350 10.74 26.26 -23.34
CA ALA A 350 10.87 27.51 -22.58
C ALA A 350 10.91 27.19 -21.08
N PHE A 351 11.71 27.89 -20.28
CA PHE A 351 11.81 27.69 -18.81
C PHE A 351 10.52 27.99 -18.01
N GLN A 352 9.36 28.10 -18.67
CA GLN A 352 8.05 28.21 -18.04
C GLN A 352 7.59 26.86 -17.46
N GLY A 353 8.06 25.73 -18.00
CA GLY A 353 7.94 24.40 -17.39
C GLY A 353 8.01 23.26 -18.41
N PHE A 354 8.66 22.15 -18.06
CA PHE A 354 8.75 20.95 -18.92
C PHE A 354 8.99 19.68 -18.09
N THR A 355 8.75 18.53 -18.70
CA THR A 355 9.03 17.21 -18.12
C THR A 355 9.72 16.33 -19.13
N VAL A 356 10.77 15.61 -18.71
CA VAL A 356 11.47 14.60 -19.50
C VAL A 356 11.42 13.29 -18.75
N ALA A 357 10.97 12.22 -19.40
CA ALA A 357 10.97 10.87 -18.84
C ALA A 357 11.61 9.88 -19.81
N PHE A 358 12.41 8.95 -19.30
CA PHE A 358 13.01 7.87 -20.10
C PHE A 358 13.46 6.73 -19.18
N GLU A 359 13.42 5.51 -19.73
CA GLU A 359 14.03 4.33 -19.15
C GLU A 359 15.50 4.29 -19.56
N TRP A 360 16.38 3.90 -18.64
CA TRP A 360 17.82 3.84 -18.88
C TRP A 360 18.51 2.76 -18.06
N ASP A 361 19.67 2.36 -18.54
CA ASP A 361 20.71 1.67 -17.78
C ASP A 361 22.09 2.08 -18.31
N LEU A 362 23.12 1.88 -17.51
CA LEU A 362 24.51 2.04 -17.94
C LEU A 362 25.26 0.71 -17.82
N LEU A 363 26.04 0.38 -18.86
CA LEU A 363 26.98 -0.75 -18.84
C LEU A 363 28.06 -0.55 -17.77
N GLY A 364 28.41 0.71 -17.51
CA GLY A 364 29.27 1.13 -16.40
C GLY A 364 29.44 2.64 -16.36
N VAL A 365 30.22 3.12 -15.40
CA VAL A 365 30.49 4.55 -15.18
C VAL A 365 31.94 4.82 -15.51
N SER A 366 32.19 5.77 -16.41
CA SER A 366 33.52 6.23 -16.78
C SER A 366 34.15 7.04 -15.64
N ASP A 367 35.47 6.97 -15.53
CA ASP A 367 36.25 7.83 -14.63
C ASP A 367 36.22 9.29 -15.09
N ARG A 368 35.82 9.60 -16.32
CA ARG A 368 35.60 10.96 -16.80
C ARG A 368 34.12 11.32 -16.68
N ILE A 369 33.80 12.33 -15.88
CA ILE A 369 32.41 12.64 -15.50
C ILE A 369 31.55 13.11 -16.68
N GLU A 370 32.17 13.68 -17.70
CA GLU A 370 31.54 14.13 -18.94
C GLU A 370 30.98 12.97 -19.77
N ASP A 371 31.55 11.76 -19.61
CA ASP A 371 31.11 10.53 -20.29
C ASP A 371 29.92 9.86 -19.61
N ASN A 372 29.34 10.46 -18.56
CA ASN A 372 28.27 9.83 -17.78
C ASN A 372 26.96 10.63 -17.87
N ARG A 373 26.63 11.11 -19.06
CA ARG A 373 25.41 11.88 -19.36
C ARG A 373 24.32 10.94 -19.89
N LEU A 374 23.11 11.02 -19.33
CA LEU A 374 21.94 10.27 -19.83
C LEU A 374 21.18 11.09 -20.86
N ILE A 375 20.90 12.35 -20.52
CA ILE A 375 20.39 13.35 -21.46
C ILE A 375 21.06 14.69 -21.16
N ASP A 376 21.54 15.36 -22.19
CA ASP A 376 22.16 16.68 -22.08
C ASP A 376 21.35 17.71 -22.87
N LEU A 377 20.93 18.76 -22.15
CA LEU A 377 20.05 19.83 -22.59
C LEU A 377 20.79 21.17 -22.61
N ASP A 378 22.08 21.19 -22.23
CA ASP A 378 22.96 22.36 -22.19
C ASP A 378 23.22 22.91 -23.61
N ASN A 379 24.03 23.94 -23.77
CA ASN A 379 24.31 24.64 -25.03
C ASN A 379 25.75 24.97 -25.31
N ASP A 380 26.64 24.19 -24.72
CA ASP A 380 28.08 24.37 -24.86
C ASP A 380 28.61 25.71 -24.29
N ALA A 381 27.78 26.48 -23.56
CA ALA A 381 28.22 27.66 -22.81
C ALA A 381 28.52 27.31 -21.34
N SER A 382 29.56 27.91 -20.77
CA SER A 382 30.10 27.50 -19.46
C SER A 382 29.17 27.76 -18.25
N SER A 383 28.07 28.52 -18.41
CA SER A 383 27.18 28.94 -17.33
C SER A 383 25.86 28.17 -17.21
N ASN A 384 25.52 27.27 -18.14
CA ASN A 384 24.13 26.76 -18.29
C ASN A 384 24.01 25.22 -18.28
N ARG A 385 24.82 24.54 -17.44
CA ARG A 385 24.83 23.08 -17.33
C ARG A 385 23.45 22.52 -16.99
N HIS A 386 22.76 21.97 -18.00
CA HIS A 386 21.41 21.42 -17.89
C HIS A 386 21.41 19.97 -18.35
N TYR A 387 21.52 19.02 -17.44
CA TYR A 387 21.61 17.60 -17.81
C TYR A 387 21.06 16.68 -16.73
N VAL A 388 20.78 15.45 -17.14
CA VAL A 388 20.69 14.29 -16.23
C VAL A 388 21.83 13.34 -16.56
N GLY A 389 22.51 12.83 -15.54
CA GLY A 389 23.66 11.97 -15.68
C GLY A 389 23.91 11.14 -14.42
N VAL A 390 25.00 10.39 -14.40
CA VAL A 390 25.43 9.59 -13.25
C VAL A 390 26.80 10.09 -12.80
N SER A 391 26.99 10.29 -11.50
CA SER A 391 28.30 10.64 -10.94
C SER A 391 29.23 9.42 -10.89
N GLN A 392 30.55 9.63 -10.74
CA GLN A 392 31.53 8.56 -10.55
C GLN A 392 31.21 7.65 -9.35
N ALA A 393 30.52 8.18 -8.34
CA ALA A 393 29.99 7.42 -7.20
C ALA A 393 28.72 6.59 -7.53
N ARG A 394 28.37 6.46 -8.82
CA ARG A 394 27.18 5.76 -9.33
C ARG A 394 25.86 6.35 -8.84
N ARG A 395 25.82 7.65 -8.51
CA ARG A 395 24.60 8.34 -8.03
C ARG A 395 23.97 9.09 -9.19
N LEU A 396 22.65 9.00 -9.36
CA LEU A 396 21.89 9.74 -10.36
C LEU A 396 21.92 11.24 -10.02
N VAL A 397 22.16 12.08 -11.02
CA VAL A 397 22.33 13.53 -10.88
C VAL A 397 21.47 14.25 -11.90
N ALA A 398 20.75 15.29 -11.47
CA ALA A 398 20.26 16.33 -12.34
C ALA A 398 20.93 17.65 -11.97
N MET A 399 21.43 18.39 -12.95
CA MET A 399 22.11 19.67 -12.74
C MET A 399 21.43 20.75 -13.57
N PHE A 400 21.17 21.90 -12.94
CA PHE A 400 20.67 23.10 -13.59
C PHE A 400 21.48 24.34 -13.17
N GLY A 401 22.41 24.76 -14.02
CA GLY A 401 23.36 25.83 -13.73
C GLY A 401 24.38 25.38 -12.69
N THR A 402 24.40 26.00 -11.52
CA THR A 402 25.27 25.61 -10.38
C THR A 402 24.60 24.63 -9.42
N ASN A 403 23.27 24.58 -9.42
CA ASN A 403 22.50 23.72 -8.52
C ASN A 403 22.36 22.30 -9.07
N LYS A 404 22.32 21.32 -8.16
CA LYS A 404 22.17 19.90 -8.51
C LYS A 404 21.33 19.14 -7.49
N ILE A 405 20.66 18.09 -7.97
CA ILE A 405 20.01 17.05 -7.17
C ILE A 405 20.81 15.77 -7.37
N VAL A 406 21.07 15.02 -6.29
CA VAL A 406 21.86 13.78 -6.32
C VAL A 406 21.12 12.71 -5.52
N SER A 407 20.92 11.51 -6.09
CA SER A 407 20.32 10.36 -5.40
C SER A 407 21.10 9.99 -4.15
N GLN A 408 20.47 9.51 -3.07
CA GLN A 408 21.20 9.12 -1.85
C GLN A 408 22.06 7.87 -2.06
N SER A 409 21.46 6.86 -2.70
CA SER A 409 22.09 5.58 -3.02
C SER A 409 22.58 5.55 -4.46
N ALA A 410 23.41 4.55 -4.76
CA ALA A 410 23.81 4.25 -6.13
C ALA A 410 22.60 3.81 -6.97
N VAL A 411 22.52 4.31 -8.21
CA VAL A 411 21.48 4.02 -9.20
C VAL A 411 22.18 3.88 -10.54
N MET A 412 22.01 2.73 -11.19
CA MET A 412 22.63 2.40 -12.48
C MET A 412 21.60 2.10 -13.57
N SER A 413 20.32 2.10 -13.22
CA SER A 413 19.20 1.90 -14.13
C SER A 413 17.89 2.39 -13.50
N GLY A 414 16.86 2.53 -14.33
CA GLY A 414 15.49 2.81 -13.91
C GLY A 414 14.73 3.70 -14.88
N LEU A 415 13.55 4.12 -14.47
CA LEU A 415 12.80 5.19 -15.10
C LEU A 415 13.17 6.51 -14.44
N CYS A 416 13.90 7.36 -15.17
CA CYS A 416 14.18 8.72 -14.75
C CYS A 416 13.04 9.65 -15.17
N VAL A 417 12.61 10.53 -14.27
CA VAL A 417 11.73 11.67 -14.61
C VAL A 417 12.35 12.95 -14.06
N LEU A 418 12.63 13.89 -14.95
CA LEU A 418 13.04 15.25 -14.64
C LEU A 418 11.88 16.19 -14.90
N VAL A 419 11.51 17.00 -13.90
CA VAL A 419 10.47 18.01 -14.03
C VAL A 419 11.06 19.37 -13.72
N VAL A 420 10.84 20.34 -14.60
CA VAL A 420 11.10 21.76 -14.36
C VAL A 420 9.75 22.48 -14.30
N ASN A 421 9.52 23.21 -13.22
CA ASN A 421 8.31 23.99 -12.99
C ASN A 421 8.70 25.40 -12.52
N GLY A 422 8.70 26.36 -13.45
CA GLY A 422 9.17 27.73 -13.22
C GLY A 422 10.58 27.77 -12.62
N PRO A 423 10.75 28.26 -11.37
CA PRO A 423 12.07 28.39 -10.74
C PRO A 423 12.65 27.08 -10.22
N SER A 424 11.91 25.98 -10.21
CA SER A 424 12.32 24.75 -9.53
C SER A 424 12.46 23.60 -10.51
N PHE A 425 13.38 22.69 -10.23
CA PHE A 425 13.46 21.39 -10.87
C PHE A 425 13.42 20.28 -9.83
N SER A 426 12.82 19.14 -10.20
CA SER A 426 12.70 17.94 -9.38
C SER A 426 13.16 16.73 -10.18
N LEU A 427 13.76 15.78 -9.48
CA LEU A 427 14.26 14.54 -10.06
C LEU A 427 13.59 13.36 -9.37
N TYR A 428 13.15 12.39 -10.18
CA TYR A 428 12.52 11.16 -9.73
C TYR A 428 13.21 9.96 -10.37
N ASN A 429 13.22 8.83 -9.66
CA ASN A 429 13.61 7.54 -10.20
C ASN A 429 12.59 6.49 -9.78
N ASN A 430 12.04 5.72 -10.72
CA ASN A 430 11.01 4.69 -10.47
C ASN A 430 9.83 5.24 -9.64
N GLY A 431 9.30 6.41 -10.03
CA GLY A 431 8.18 7.08 -9.35
C GLY A 431 8.52 7.75 -8.01
N SER A 432 9.68 7.46 -7.42
CA SER A 432 10.12 8.03 -6.15
C SER A 432 10.88 9.34 -6.35
N LYS A 433 10.49 10.39 -5.61
CA LYS A 433 11.16 11.69 -5.67
C LYS A 433 12.52 11.64 -4.97
N ILE A 434 13.57 12.01 -5.70
CA ILE A 434 14.93 12.15 -5.15
C ILE A 434 15.10 13.50 -4.47
N GLY A 435 14.55 14.57 -5.05
CA GLY A 435 14.68 15.90 -4.48
C GLY A 435 14.11 17.00 -5.36
N THR A 436 14.27 18.24 -4.89
CA THR A 436 13.89 19.47 -5.57
C THR A 436 14.94 20.53 -5.30
N ALA A 437 15.28 21.32 -6.31
CA ALA A 437 16.23 22.43 -6.22
C ALA A 437 15.82 23.57 -7.16
N THR A 438 16.46 24.72 -7.01
CA THR A 438 16.18 25.91 -7.82
C THR A 438 16.98 25.87 -9.13
N VAL A 439 16.33 26.14 -10.25
CA VAL A 439 16.97 26.32 -11.56
C VAL A 439 17.82 27.59 -11.52
N THR A 440 19.11 27.44 -11.86
CA THR A 440 20.04 28.55 -12.11
C THR A 440 20.55 28.46 -13.54
N GLY A 441 21.11 29.53 -14.10
CA GLY A 441 21.63 29.51 -15.48
C GLY A 441 20.52 29.45 -16.56
N ARG A 442 19.41 30.17 -16.36
CA ARG A 442 18.23 30.21 -17.27
C ARG A 442 18.50 30.84 -18.65
N ALA A 443 19.75 31.03 -19.06
CA ALA A 443 19.98 31.67 -20.34
C ALA A 443 19.26 30.89 -21.44
N GLU A 444 18.54 31.59 -22.29
CA GLU A 444 18.00 31.00 -23.51
C GLU A 444 19.17 30.62 -24.38
N THR A 445 19.23 29.35 -24.74
CA THR A 445 20.45 28.84 -25.33
C THR A 445 20.27 28.44 -26.79
N THR A 446 21.28 28.77 -27.59
CA THR A 446 21.37 28.45 -29.03
C THR A 446 21.92 27.05 -29.30
N ASN A 447 21.72 26.05 -28.42
CA ASN A 447 22.13 24.68 -28.78
C ASN A 447 21.27 24.21 -29.95
N ALA A 448 21.90 23.58 -30.94
CA ALA A 448 21.20 22.95 -32.04
C ALA A 448 20.64 21.56 -31.68
N ARG A 449 21.06 20.94 -30.56
CA ARG A 449 20.80 19.53 -30.25
C ARG A 449 20.43 19.25 -28.79
N LEU A 450 19.70 18.16 -28.58
CA LEU A 450 19.48 17.48 -27.29
C LEU A 450 20.16 16.12 -27.38
N TYR A 451 21.24 15.93 -26.64
CA TYR A 451 22.05 14.71 -26.74
C TYR A 451 21.52 13.60 -25.84
N LEU A 452 21.52 12.38 -26.36
CA LEU A 452 21.11 11.17 -25.66
C LEU A 452 22.36 10.32 -25.41
N LEU A 453 22.56 9.90 -24.15
CA LEU A 453 23.74 9.15 -23.71
C LEU A 453 25.06 9.80 -24.14
N CYS A 454 25.10 11.14 -24.14
CA CYS A 454 26.25 11.91 -24.59
C CYS A 454 26.19 13.32 -24.01
N ASN A 455 27.35 13.96 -23.86
CA ASN A 455 27.43 15.35 -23.45
C ASN A 455 26.98 16.32 -24.55
N ASN A 456 26.78 17.56 -24.14
CA ASN A 456 26.39 18.68 -24.99
C ASN A 456 27.26 18.90 -26.25
N THR A 457 28.54 18.52 -26.24
CA THR A 457 29.42 18.68 -27.42
C THR A 457 29.34 17.55 -28.43
N GLY A 458 28.73 16.41 -28.08
CA GLY A 458 28.76 15.20 -28.92
C GLY A 458 30.09 14.44 -28.91
N LEU A 459 31.04 14.82 -28.04
CA LEU A 459 32.39 14.23 -27.99
C LEU A 459 32.55 13.16 -26.91
N PHE A 460 31.68 13.16 -25.90
CA PHE A 460 31.80 12.34 -24.70
C PHE A 460 30.52 11.53 -24.51
N GLN A 461 30.59 10.24 -24.83
CA GLN A 461 29.44 9.33 -24.81
C GLN A 461 29.43 8.51 -23.52
N SER A 462 28.22 8.23 -23.06
CA SER A 462 27.95 7.17 -22.09
C SER A 462 27.86 5.82 -22.76
N ALA A 463 28.08 4.75 -22.00
CA ALA A 463 27.81 3.38 -22.42
C ALA A 463 26.59 2.82 -21.69
N GLY A 464 25.52 2.55 -22.42
CA GLY A 464 24.26 2.11 -21.85
C GLY A 464 23.10 2.16 -22.83
N HIS A 465 21.90 2.02 -22.28
CA HIS A 465 20.67 2.07 -23.07
C HIS A 465 19.77 3.23 -22.68
N LEU A 466 18.98 3.67 -23.65
CA LEU A 466 17.89 4.60 -23.45
C LEU A 466 16.65 4.08 -24.18
N ARG A 467 15.51 4.13 -23.48
CA ARG A 467 14.23 3.65 -24.00
C ARG A 467 13.10 4.59 -23.61
N ASN A 468 12.09 4.66 -24.48
CA ASN A 468 10.82 5.32 -24.22
C ASN A 468 10.97 6.79 -23.76
N LEU A 469 11.80 7.55 -24.48
CA LEU A 469 12.01 8.97 -24.24
C LEU A 469 10.71 9.73 -24.53
N ARG A 470 10.23 10.45 -23.53
CA ARG A 470 9.02 11.26 -23.57
C ARG A 470 9.35 12.66 -23.02
N ILE A 471 8.94 13.68 -23.76
CA ILE A 471 9.10 15.08 -23.35
C ILE A 471 7.74 15.75 -23.44
N TRP A 472 7.38 16.46 -22.38
CA TRP A 472 6.24 17.35 -22.33
C TRP A 472 6.73 18.78 -22.16
N HIS A 473 6.22 19.71 -22.94
CA HIS A 473 6.45 21.16 -22.83
C HIS A 473 5.58 21.78 -21.72
N ARG A 474 5.43 21.03 -20.62
CA ARG A 474 4.77 21.44 -19.37
C ARG A 474 5.31 20.64 -18.18
N ALA A 475 5.18 21.21 -16.99
CA ALA A 475 5.45 20.49 -15.75
C ALA A 475 4.31 19.49 -15.45
N LEU A 476 4.64 18.20 -15.28
CA LEU A 476 3.68 17.21 -14.82
C LEU A 476 3.54 17.24 -13.29
N SER A 477 2.33 16.97 -12.80
CA SER A 477 2.03 16.80 -11.38
C SER A 477 2.63 15.50 -10.83
N GLU A 478 2.79 15.40 -9.50
CA GLU A 478 3.32 14.18 -8.88
C GLU A 478 2.44 12.94 -9.15
N ALA A 479 1.12 13.12 -9.25
CA ALA A 479 0.20 12.05 -9.63
C ALA A 479 0.46 11.56 -11.07
N GLN A 480 0.64 12.47 -12.02
CA GLN A 480 0.99 12.13 -13.41
C GLN A 480 2.37 11.45 -13.49
N ILE A 481 3.36 11.88 -12.70
CA ILE A 481 4.68 11.24 -12.64
C ILE A 481 4.56 9.81 -12.12
N LYS A 482 3.76 9.60 -11.07
CA LYS A 482 3.49 8.25 -10.53
C LYS A 482 2.80 7.36 -11.57
N ALA A 483 1.94 7.92 -12.42
CA ALA A 483 1.28 7.20 -13.51
C ALA A 483 2.23 6.83 -14.68
N ILE A 484 3.40 7.46 -14.79
CA ILE A 484 4.43 7.13 -15.79
C ILE A 484 5.31 5.96 -15.33
N ALA A 485 5.48 5.83 -14.01
CA ALA A 485 6.30 4.81 -13.33
C ALA A 485 5.52 3.53 -13.07
#